data_AF-A0A8D8N583-F1
#
_entry.id   AF-A0A8D8N583-F1
#
_cell.length_a   1.000
_cell.length_b   1.000
_cell.length_c   1.000
_cell.angle_alpha   90.00
_cell.angle_beta   90.00
_cell.angle_gamma   90.00
#
_symmetry.space_group_name_H-M   'P 1'
#
loop_
_entity.id
_entity.type
_entity.pdbx_description
1 polymer ?
#
loop_
_entity_poly.entity_id
_entity_poly.type
_entity_poly.pdbx_seq_one_letter_code
_entity_poly.pdbx_strand_id
1 'polypeptide(L)'
;MLKPSGLQADLTRSRLQLGEHKCNAFVRCWIASTKIVLDSLDGEQQSNQLEDVSWKVRAQLSSEPRQKDKLALGQLELKTSSKCVNLELNSAEIVELYNQMERIQAELDAFGAKA
;
A
#
# COMPACT_ATOMS: atom_id res chain seq x y z
N MET A 1 -18.94 -15.85 11.50
CA MET A 1 -17.82 -16.82 11.55
C MET A 1 -18.14 -17.99 10.61
N LEU A 2 -17.55 -18.01 9.41
CA LEU A 2 -17.81 -19.04 8.40
C LEU A 2 -17.09 -20.34 8.78
N LYS A 3 -17.86 -21.41 8.99
CA LYS A 3 -17.31 -22.77 9.15
C LYS A 3 -16.74 -23.21 7.79
N PRO A 4 -15.48 -23.71 7.70
CA PRO A 4 -14.87 -24.08 6.43
C PRO A 4 -15.43 -25.43 5.94
N SER A 5 -16.65 -25.39 5.43
CA SER A 5 -17.44 -26.55 5.00
C SER A 5 -16.73 -27.40 3.96
N GLY A 6 -15.98 -26.77 3.05
CA GLY A 6 -15.17 -27.46 2.03
C GLY A 6 -14.01 -28.25 2.63
N LEU A 7 -13.24 -27.65 3.55
CA LEU A 7 -12.16 -28.34 4.26
C LEU A 7 -12.70 -29.53 5.06
N GLN A 8 -13.84 -29.35 5.74
CA GLN A 8 -14.47 -30.44 6.46
C GLN A 8 -14.93 -31.56 5.52
N ALA A 9 -15.54 -31.23 4.38
CA ALA A 9 -15.96 -32.21 3.39
C ALA A 9 -14.76 -33.00 2.82
N ASP A 10 -13.64 -32.35 2.56
CA ASP A 10 -12.44 -33.00 2.02
C ASP A 10 -11.76 -33.94 3.03
N LEU A 11 -11.73 -33.55 4.31
CA LEU A 11 -11.20 -34.37 5.39
C LEU A 11 -12.10 -35.58 5.68
N THR A 12 -13.43 -35.41 5.66
CA THR A 12 -14.38 -36.45 6.05
C THR A 12 -14.79 -37.37 4.88
N ARG A 13 -14.97 -36.84 3.67
CA ARG A 13 -15.58 -37.58 2.54
C ARG A 13 -14.68 -37.73 1.32
N SER A 14 -13.97 -36.67 0.91
CA SER A 14 -13.42 -36.63 -0.45
C SER A 14 -12.02 -37.22 -0.59
N ARG A 15 -11.13 -37.07 0.40
CA ARG A 15 -9.70 -37.38 0.21
C ARG A 15 -9.06 -38.22 1.32
N LEU A 16 -9.40 -37.96 2.57
CA LEU A 16 -8.67 -38.52 3.71
C LEU A 16 -9.52 -39.43 4.60
N GLN A 17 -10.85 -39.44 4.43
CA GLN A 17 -11.81 -40.30 5.14
C GLN A 17 -11.54 -40.37 6.66
N LEU A 18 -11.17 -39.24 7.26
CA LEU A 18 -10.80 -39.19 8.67
C LEU A 18 -12.05 -39.26 9.54
N GLY A 19 -11.94 -39.93 10.70
CA GLY A 19 -12.99 -39.95 11.71
C GLY A 19 -13.37 -38.52 12.16
N GLU A 20 -14.65 -38.32 12.44
CA GLU A 20 -15.23 -36.99 12.71
C GLU A 20 -14.53 -36.23 13.84
N HIS A 21 -14.10 -36.94 14.88
CA HIS A 21 -13.35 -36.38 16.01
C HIS A 21 -11.99 -35.77 15.58
N LYS A 22 -11.26 -36.45 14.67
CA LYS A 22 -10.00 -35.93 14.11
C LYS A 22 -10.27 -34.76 13.17
N CYS A 23 -11.28 -34.86 12.29
CA CYS A 23 -11.69 -33.77 11.40
C CYS A 23 -12.00 -32.50 12.19
N ASN A 24 -12.77 -32.61 13.28
CA ASN A 24 -13.12 -31.48 14.13
C ASN A 24 -11.89 -30.86 14.81
N ALA A 25 -10.91 -31.66 15.23
CA ALA A 25 -9.65 -31.14 15.78
C ALA A 25 -8.87 -30.34 14.73
N PHE A 26 -8.75 -30.85 13.49
CA PHE A 26 -8.09 -30.15 12.38
C PHE A 26 -8.80 -28.84 12.03
N VAL A 27 -10.13 -28.86 11.86
CA VAL A 27 -10.90 -27.66 11.53
C VAL A 27 -10.79 -26.60 12.62
N ARG A 28 -10.80 -26.99 13.90
CA ARG A 28 -10.61 -26.05 15.02
C ARG A 28 -9.23 -25.41 15.00
N CYS A 29 -8.18 -26.20 14.76
CA CYS A 29 -6.81 -25.70 14.66
C CYS A 29 -6.68 -24.75 13.45
N TRP A 30 -7.21 -25.13 12.30
CA TRP A 30 -7.24 -24.29 11.10
C TRP A 30 -7.91 -22.94 11.36
N ILE A 31 -9.13 -22.95 11.91
CA ILE A 31 -9.86 -21.71 12.24
C ILE A 31 -9.04 -20.82 13.19
N ALA A 32 -8.43 -21.39 14.23
CA ALA A 32 -7.65 -20.62 15.20
C ALA A 32 -6.42 -19.95 14.54
N SER A 33 -5.71 -20.65 13.66
CA SER A 33 -4.57 -20.11 12.93
C SER A 33 -4.98 -19.10 11.85
N THR A 34 -6.02 -19.43 11.08
CA THR A 34 -6.48 -18.58 9.96
C THR A 34 -7.19 -17.32 10.45
N LYS A 35 -7.84 -17.35 11.63
CA LYS A 35 -8.47 -16.17 12.22
C LYS A 35 -7.47 -15.03 12.42
N ILE A 36 -6.25 -15.32 12.90
CA ILE A 36 -5.21 -14.28 13.09
C ILE A 36 -4.85 -13.61 11.75
N VAL A 37 -4.73 -14.41 10.69
CA VAL A 37 -4.39 -13.93 9.34
C VAL A 37 -5.57 -13.15 8.74
N LEU A 38 -6.80 -13.63 8.91
CA LEU A 38 -8.00 -12.93 8.43
C LEU A 38 -8.24 -11.64 9.21
N ASP A 39 -8.08 -11.64 10.54
CA ASP A 39 -8.21 -10.45 11.37
C ASP A 39 -7.15 -9.40 10.98
N SER A 40 -5.95 -9.81 10.53
CA SER A 40 -4.94 -8.88 9.98
C SER A 40 -5.31 -8.28 8.62
N LEU A 41 -6.21 -8.95 7.87
CA LEU A 41 -6.73 -8.48 6.59
C LEU A 41 -8.03 -7.66 6.76
N ASP A 42 -8.80 -7.96 7.81
CA ASP A 42 -10.10 -7.34 8.16
C ASP A 42 -9.95 -6.10 9.06
N GLY A 43 -8.75 -5.85 9.59
CA GLY A 43 -8.44 -4.55 10.17
C GLY A 43 -8.52 -3.51 9.07
N GLU A 44 -9.49 -2.58 9.18
CA GLU A 44 -9.62 -1.39 8.33
C GLU A 44 -8.24 -0.86 7.98
N GLN A 45 -7.76 -1.20 6.78
CA GLN A 45 -6.53 -0.66 6.25
C GLN A 45 -6.80 0.83 6.15
N GLN A 46 -6.28 1.62 7.10
CA GLN A 46 -6.32 3.08 7.01
C GLN A 46 -5.88 3.42 5.59
N SER A 47 -6.82 3.95 4.82
CA SER A 47 -6.63 4.08 3.39
C SER A 47 -5.36 4.90 3.17
N ASN A 48 -4.37 4.30 2.50
CA ASN A 48 -3.19 5.02 2.04
C ASN A 48 -3.54 5.92 0.83
N GLN A 49 -4.84 6.12 0.57
CA GLN A 49 -5.32 7.11 -0.36
C GLN A 49 -4.82 8.49 0.06
N LEU A 50 -4.25 9.17 -0.92
CA LEU A 50 -3.82 10.54 -0.80
C LEU A 50 -5.07 11.43 -0.72
N GLU A 51 -5.21 12.16 0.38
CA GLU A 51 -6.35 13.05 0.64
C GLU A 51 -6.02 14.49 0.28
N ASP A 52 -4.77 14.91 0.49
CA ASP A 52 -4.33 16.27 0.22
C ASP A 52 -2.88 16.32 -0.29
N VAL A 53 -2.62 17.29 -1.16
CA VAL A 53 -1.31 17.58 -1.75
C VAL A 53 -1.06 19.08 -1.68
N SER A 54 -0.06 19.46 -0.91
CA SER A 54 0.37 20.85 -0.77
C SER A 54 1.80 21.01 -1.27
N TRP A 55 2.11 22.10 -1.96
CA TRP A 55 3.46 22.36 -2.47
C TRP A 55 3.92 23.79 -2.20
N LYS A 56 5.22 23.97 -2.01
CA LYS A 56 5.85 25.28 -1.80
C LYS A 56 7.26 25.31 -2.38
N VAL A 57 7.56 26.28 -3.23
CA VAL A 57 8.92 26.52 -3.70
C VAL A 57 9.61 27.56 -2.83
N ARG A 58 10.80 27.23 -2.32
CA ARG A 58 11.68 28.12 -1.57
C ARG A 58 12.97 28.32 -2.37
N ALA A 59 13.37 29.57 -2.58
CA ALA A 59 14.70 29.88 -3.10
C ALA A 59 15.63 30.16 -1.92
N GLN A 60 16.64 29.31 -1.71
CA GLN A 60 17.70 29.57 -0.74
C GLN A 60 18.88 30.23 -1.46
N LEU A 61 19.38 31.32 -0.87
CA LEU A 61 20.65 31.91 -1.27
C LEU A 61 21.77 31.06 -0.66
N SER A 62 22.70 30.61 -1.48
CA SER A 62 23.90 29.91 -1.02
C SER A 62 24.63 30.77 0.04
N SER A 63 25.04 30.12 1.14
CA SER A 63 25.82 30.74 2.21
C SER A 63 27.31 30.84 1.88
N GLU A 64 27.75 30.29 0.75
CA GLU A 64 29.14 30.36 0.32
C GLU A 64 29.43 31.71 -0.37
N PRO A 65 30.46 32.46 0.08
CA PRO A 65 30.76 33.80 -0.44
C PRO A 65 31.20 33.83 -1.93
N ARG A 66 31.33 32.66 -2.59
CA ARG A 66 31.75 32.53 -3.98
C ARG A 66 30.71 31.93 -4.93
N GLN A 67 29.58 31.41 -4.42
CA GLN A 67 28.58 30.78 -5.27
C GLN A 67 27.26 31.57 -5.19
N LYS A 68 27.03 32.44 -6.17
CA LYS A 68 25.81 33.30 -6.25
C LYS A 68 24.62 32.57 -6.87
N ASP A 69 24.56 31.25 -6.78
CA ASP A 69 23.50 30.48 -7.39
C ASP A 69 22.34 30.33 -6.40
N LYS A 70 21.14 30.76 -6.82
CA LYS A 70 19.90 30.55 -6.08
C LYS A 70 19.52 29.08 -6.23
N LEU A 71 19.57 28.32 -5.15
CA LEU A 71 19.08 26.94 -5.14
C LEU A 71 17.57 26.98 -4.88
N ALA A 72 16.79 26.67 -5.92
CA ALA A 72 15.35 26.49 -5.78
C ALA A 72 15.08 25.09 -5.23
N LEU A 73 14.45 25.03 -4.05
CA LEU A 73 14.01 23.82 -3.37
C LEU A 73 12.48 23.80 -3.37
N GLY A 74 11.87 22.78 -3.97
CA GLY A 74 10.45 22.49 -3.83
C GLY A 74 10.20 21.63 -2.59
N GLN A 75 9.25 22.04 -1.77
CA GLN A 75 8.70 21.24 -0.68
C GLN A 75 7.34 20.70 -1.11
N LEU A 76 7.16 19.39 -1.08
CA LEU A 76 5.92 18.70 -1.38
C LEU A 76 5.43 17.99 -0.12
N GLU A 77 4.21 18.30 0.31
CA GLU A 77 3.53 17.71 1.45
C GLU A 77 2.38 16.83 0.93
N LEU A 78 2.42 15.55 1.28
CA LEU A 78 1.46 14.53 0.89
C LEU A 78 0.77 14.00 2.14
N LYS A 79 -0.55 14.15 2.24
CA LYS A 79 -1.34 13.71 3.40
C LYS A 79 -2.27 12.57 3.02
N THR A 80 -2.25 11.53 3.83
CA THR A 80 -3.26 10.48 3.87
C THR A 80 -4.05 10.60 5.17
N SER A 81 -5.11 9.80 5.31
CA SER A 81 -5.93 9.70 6.53
C SER A 81 -5.13 9.51 7.83
N SER A 82 -3.91 8.97 7.75
CA SER A 82 -3.10 8.61 8.92
C SER A 82 -1.68 9.15 8.92
N LYS A 83 -1.17 9.66 7.79
CA LYS A 83 0.24 10.05 7.64
C LYS A 83 0.39 11.33 6.84
N CYS A 84 1.41 12.10 7.19
CA CYS A 84 1.87 13.25 6.42
C CYS A 84 3.33 13.01 6.02
N VAL A 85 3.63 13.05 4.73
CA VAL A 85 4.96 12.89 4.17
C VAL A 85 5.41 14.23 3.57
N ASN A 86 6.58 14.70 3.99
CA ASN A 86 7.19 15.91 3.47
C ASN A 86 8.44 15.55 2.66
N LEU A 87 8.50 16.02 1.42
CA LEU A 87 9.61 15.81 0.50
C LEU A 87 10.24 17.15 0.16
N GLU A 88 11.55 17.26 0.25
CA GLU A 88 12.31 18.40 -0.26
C GLU A 88 13.07 17.96 -1.50
N LEU A 89 12.81 18.61 -2.63
CA LEU A 89 13.31 18.23 -3.94
C LEU A 89 13.96 19.44 -4.61
N ASN A 90 15.09 19.23 -5.26
CA ASN A 90 15.69 20.22 -6.15
C ASN A 90 14.99 20.24 -7.51
N SER A 91 15.33 21.21 -8.37
CA SER A 91 14.68 21.37 -9.68
C SER A 91 14.79 20.13 -10.58
N ALA A 92 15.90 19.39 -10.55
CA ALA A 92 16.06 18.20 -11.37
C ALA A 92 15.18 17.05 -10.85
N GLU A 93 15.14 16.87 -9.52
CA GLU A 93 14.33 15.86 -8.86
C GLU A 93 12.82 16.09 -9.05
N ILE A 94 12.36 17.35 -9.06
CA ILE A 94 10.95 17.68 -9.35
C ILE A 94 10.56 17.27 -10.76
N VAL A 95 11.43 17.56 -11.75
CA VAL A 95 11.19 17.17 -13.15
C VAL A 95 11.19 15.65 -13.30
N GLU A 96 12.09 14.96 -12.59
CA GLU A 96 12.11 13.50 -12.57
C GLU A 96 10.83 12.92 -11.95
N LEU A 97 10.39 13.46 -10.81
CA LEU A 97 9.14 13.05 -10.16
C LEU A 97 7.94 13.21 -11.11
N TYR A 98 7.84 14.35 -11.79
CA TYR A 98 6.79 14.59 -12.79
C TYR A 98 6.83 13.54 -13.90
N ASN A 99 8.00 13.27 -14.47
CA ASN A 99 8.15 12.28 -15.53
C ASN A 99 7.75 10.87 -15.09
N GLN A 100 8.02 10.50 -13.82
CA GLN A 100 7.58 9.20 -13.29
C GLN A 100 6.06 9.14 -13.12
N MET A 101 5.43 10.22 -12.65
CA MET A 101 3.97 10.27 -12.54
C MET A 101 3.28 10.16 -13.91
N GLU A 102 3.81 10.81 -14.94
CA GLU A 102 3.29 10.70 -16.32
C GLU A 102 3.40 9.28 -16.87
N ARG A 103 4.50 8.57 -16.58
CA ARG A 103 4.65 7.16 -16.98
C ARG A 103 3.62 6.27 -16.31
N ILE A 104 3.40 6.45 -15.00
CA ILE A 104 2.38 5.72 -14.26
C ILE A 104 0.99 6.00 -14.84
N GLN A 105 0.69 7.26 -15.15
CA GLN A 105 -0.59 7.65 -15.77
C GLN A 105 -0.78 6.97 -17.12
N ALA A 106 0.24 6.99 -17.99
CA ALA A 106 0.18 6.36 -19.30
C ALA A 106 -0.03 4.84 -19.21
N GLU A 107 0.61 4.17 -18.25
CA GLU A 107 0.41 2.74 -18.00
C GLU A 107 -1.00 2.42 -17.50
N LEU A 108 -1.54 3.24 -16.60
CA LEU A 108 -2.91 3.10 -16.10
C LEU A 108 -3.94 3.32 -17.22
N ASP A 109 -3.74 4.33 -18.06
CA ASP A 109 -4.62 4.61 -19.20
C ASP A 109 -4.59 3.46 -20.23
N ALA A 110 -3.40 2.90 -20.49
CA ALA A 110 -3.25 1.74 -21.36
C ALA A 110 -3.89 0.46 -20.79
N PHE A 111 -3.95 0.33 -19.46
CA PHE A 111 -4.63 -0.77 -18.79
C PHE A 111 -6.16 -0.59 -18.82
N GLY A 112 -6.63 0.61 -18.49
CA GLY A 112 -8.05 0.97 -18.50
C GLY A 112 -8.67 0.90 -19.90
N ALA A 113 -7.90 1.19 -20.96
CA ALA A 113 -8.36 1.06 -22.35
C ALA A 113 -8.49 -0.39 -22.85
N LYS A 114 -7.98 -1.37 -22.10
CA LYS A 114 -8.04 -2.81 -22.43
C LYS A 114 -9.12 -3.58 -21.65
N ALA A 115 -9.78 -2.94 -20.70
CA ALA A 115 -10.85 -3.52 -19.87
C ALA A 115 -12.24 -3.15 -20.42
#